data_AF-A0A5K7Y6B8-F1
#
_entry.id   AF-A0A5K7Y6B8-F1
#
_cell.length_a   1.000
_cell.length_b   1.000
_cell.length_c   1.000
_cell.angle_alpha   90.00
_cell.angle_beta   90.00
_cell.angle_gamma   90.00
#
_symmetry.space_group_name_H-M   'P 1'
#
loop_
_entity.id
_entity.type
_entity.pdbx_description
1 polymer ?
#
loop_
_entity_poly.entity_id
_entity_poly.type
_entity_poly.pdbx_seq_one_letter_code
_entity_poly.pdbx_strand_id
1 'polypeptide(L)'
;MSRAQRLTMVEPQAPGISLRRQCQLLGISRSSMYYQRKALRAYDLELMRLIDAEHLRTPVYGSRRMSAYLNRLGHVVSRKRVQRLMRGMGLQAIYPKPCTSRLGTGHRIYPDLKPLNEITS
;
A
#
# COMPACT_ATOMS: atom_id res chain seq x y z
N MET A 1 -18.04 5.91 -19.67
CA MET A 1 -16.68 6.00 -20.22
C MET A 1 -15.65 5.94 -19.10
N SER A 2 -14.79 4.92 -19.07
CA SER A 2 -13.76 4.79 -18.04
C SER A 2 -12.59 5.76 -18.27
N ARG A 3 -11.82 6.06 -17.22
CA ARG A 3 -10.64 6.93 -17.33
C ARG A 3 -9.58 6.38 -18.29
N ALA A 4 -9.41 5.07 -18.35
CA ALA A 4 -8.46 4.42 -19.27
C ALA A 4 -8.87 4.62 -20.74
N GLN A 5 -10.17 4.50 -21.05
CA GLN A 5 -10.71 4.75 -22.39
C GLN A 5 -10.52 6.20 -22.84
N ARG A 6 -10.65 7.15 -21.93
CA ARG A 6 -10.43 8.58 -22.24
C ARG A 6 -8.96 8.90 -22.52
N LEU A 7 -8.02 8.18 -21.91
CA LEU A 7 -6.59 8.36 -22.19
C LEU A 7 -6.19 7.83 -23.57
N THR A 8 -6.80 6.72 -24.03
CA THR A 8 -6.52 6.16 -25.36
C THR A 8 -7.07 7.02 -26.50
N MET A 9 -8.04 7.90 -26.22
CA MET A 9 -8.63 8.83 -27.20
C MET A 9 -7.81 10.11 -27.42
N VAL A 10 -6.72 10.31 -26.66
CA VAL A 10 -5.83 11.47 -26.85
C VAL A 10 -4.88 11.18 -28.00
N GLU A 11 -4.86 12.05 -29.01
CA GLU A 11 -3.99 11.94 -30.18
C GLU A 11 -2.92 13.02 -30.12
N PRO A 12 -1.67 12.69 -29.75
CA PRO A 12 -0.61 13.69 -29.59
C PRO A 12 -0.22 14.41 -30.88
N GLN A 13 -0.52 13.80 -32.04
CA GLN A 13 -0.12 14.26 -33.37
C GLN A 13 -1.31 14.79 -34.19
N ALA A 14 -2.48 15.03 -33.58
CA ALA A 14 -3.65 15.51 -34.31
C ALA A 14 -3.41 16.94 -34.87
N PRO A 15 -3.45 17.14 -36.20
CA PRO A 15 -3.34 18.48 -36.79
C PRO A 15 -4.61 19.28 -36.45
N GLY A 16 -4.44 20.42 -35.76
CA GLY A 16 -5.52 21.38 -35.51
C GLY A 16 -6.08 21.44 -34.08
N ILE A 17 -5.75 20.51 -33.19
CA ILE A 17 -6.21 20.55 -31.79
C ILE A 17 -5.04 20.30 -30.82
N SER A 18 -4.73 21.28 -29.99
CA SER A 18 -3.70 21.13 -28.96
C SER A 18 -4.07 20.05 -27.93
N LEU A 19 -3.06 19.35 -27.43
CA LEU A 19 -3.19 18.38 -26.32
C LEU A 19 -3.96 18.94 -25.12
N ARG A 20 -3.83 20.24 -24.84
CA ARG A 20 -4.57 20.92 -23.76
C ARG A 20 -6.07 20.90 -24.03
N ARG A 21 -6.48 21.21 -25.26
CA ARG A 21 -7.89 21.22 -25.67
C ARG A 21 -8.46 19.80 -25.71
N GLN A 22 -7.70 18.83 -26.19
CA GLN A 22 -8.09 17.41 -26.13
C GLN A 22 -8.31 16.94 -24.68
N CYS A 23 -7.39 17.26 -23.76
CA CYS A 23 -7.53 16.91 -22.35
C CYS A 23 -8.76 17.59 -21.69
N GLN A 24 -9.06 18.84 -22.04
CA GLN A 24 -10.24 19.56 -21.56
C GLN A 24 -11.54 18.93 -22.07
N LEU A 25 -11.62 18.62 -23.37
CA LEU A 25 -12.79 17.98 -23.98
C LEU A 25 -13.05 16.58 -23.39
N LEU A 26 -11.99 15.84 -23.08
CA LEU A 26 -12.07 14.51 -22.48
C LEU A 26 -12.19 14.56 -20.94
N GLY A 27 -12.12 15.74 -20.30
CA GLY A 27 -12.20 15.88 -18.85
C GLY A 27 -11.10 15.12 -18.10
N ILE A 28 -9.87 15.11 -18.63
CA ILE A 28 -8.70 14.47 -18.03
C ILE A 28 -7.63 15.52 -17.71
N SER A 29 -6.91 15.34 -16.61
CA SER A 29 -5.77 16.22 -16.30
C SER A 29 -4.59 15.91 -17.22
N ARG A 30 -3.85 16.95 -17.63
CA ARG A 30 -2.63 16.79 -18.45
C ARG A 30 -1.58 15.89 -17.78
N SER A 31 -1.47 15.96 -16.44
CA SER A 31 -0.58 15.09 -15.66
C SER A 31 -0.89 13.60 -15.81
N SER A 32 -2.15 13.26 -16.08
CA SER A 32 -2.59 11.88 -16.30
C SER A 32 -2.03 11.30 -17.60
N MET A 33 -1.82 12.14 -18.62
CA MET A 33 -1.29 11.71 -19.92
C MET A 33 0.21 11.37 -19.82
N TYR A 34 0.98 12.14 -19.05
CA TYR A 34 2.39 11.85 -18.82
C TYR A 34 2.65 10.77 -17.76
N TYR A 35 1.63 10.40 -16.98
CA TYR A 35 1.78 9.40 -15.93
C TYR A 35 1.84 7.99 -16.52
N GLN A 36 3.04 7.47 -16.71
CA GLN A 36 3.25 6.05 -16.97
C GLN A 36 3.24 5.28 -15.65
N ARG A 37 2.31 4.32 -15.51
CA ARG A 37 2.39 3.33 -14.43
C ARG A 37 3.71 2.59 -14.59
N LYS A 38 4.62 2.80 -13.64
CA LYS A 38 5.91 2.10 -13.61
C LYS A 38 5.63 0.60 -13.59
N ALA A 39 5.96 -0.09 -14.68
CA ALA A 39 5.88 -1.54 -14.76
C ALA A 39 6.61 -2.14 -13.54
N LEU A 40 6.04 -3.19 -12.96
CA LEU A 40 6.71 -3.93 -11.88
C LEU A 40 8.06 -4.37 -12.42
N ARG A 41 9.14 -3.93 -11.77
CA ARG A 41 10.50 -4.32 -12.18
C ARG A 41 10.64 -5.83 -12.01
N ALA A 42 11.44 -6.50 -12.83
CA ALA A 42 11.72 -7.94 -12.68
C ALA A 42 12.10 -8.30 -11.23
N TYR A 43 12.89 -7.42 -10.59
CA TYR A 43 13.23 -7.51 -9.18
C TYR A 43 12.03 -7.47 -8.20
N ASP A 44 10.98 -6.69 -8.50
CA ASP A 44 9.76 -6.71 -7.67
C ASP A 44 9.05 -8.07 -7.79
N LEU A 45 9.09 -8.73 -8.94
CA LEU A 45 8.50 -10.07 -9.13
C LEU A 45 9.29 -11.15 -8.38
N GLU A 46 10.62 -11.08 -8.40
CA GLU A 46 11.48 -11.95 -7.59
C GLU A 46 11.18 -11.82 -6.10
N LEU A 47 11.09 -10.59 -5.60
CA LEU A 47 10.72 -10.34 -4.22
C LEU A 47 9.32 -10.87 -3.89
N MET A 48 8.35 -10.72 -4.81
CA MET A 48 7.00 -11.27 -4.63
C MET A 48 7.01 -12.79 -4.49
N ARG A 49 7.81 -13.50 -5.30
CA ARG A 49 7.98 -14.97 -5.20
C ARG A 49 8.57 -15.40 -3.85
N LEU A 50 9.61 -14.69 -3.39
CA LEU A 50 10.23 -14.97 -2.08
C LEU A 50 9.27 -14.71 -0.92
N ILE A 51 8.52 -13.61 -0.99
CA ILE A 51 7.49 -13.27 0.01
C ILE A 51 6.41 -14.34 0.04
N ASP A 52 5.95 -14.81 -1.11
CA ASP A 52 4.90 -15.84 -1.21
C ASP A 52 5.35 -17.17 -0.59
N ALA A 53 6.55 -17.63 -0.98
CA ALA A 53 7.14 -18.85 -0.44
C ALA A 53 7.32 -18.80 1.09
N GLU A 54 7.79 -17.68 1.61
CA GLU A 54 7.96 -17.51 3.06
C GLU A 54 6.60 -17.37 3.77
N HIS A 55 5.62 -16.70 3.15
CA HIS A 55 4.29 -16.54 3.74
C HIS A 55 3.53 -17.87 3.84
N LEU A 56 3.70 -18.77 2.88
CA LEU A 56 3.19 -20.14 2.94
C LEU A 56 3.79 -20.94 4.10
N ARG A 57 5.07 -20.70 4.43
CA ARG A 57 5.74 -21.33 5.57
C ARG A 57 5.33 -20.69 6.90
N THR A 58 5.17 -19.36 6.91
CA THR A 58 4.94 -18.57 8.12
C THR A 58 3.87 -17.47 7.91
N PRO A 59 2.56 -17.80 8.02
CA PRO A 59 1.48 -16.83 7.79
C PRO A 59 1.43 -15.69 8.84
N VAL A 60 2.22 -15.81 9.91
CA VAL A 60 2.39 -14.83 11.00
C VAL A 60 3.35 -13.70 10.62
N TYR A 61 4.09 -13.81 9.50
CA TYR A 61 5.10 -12.82 9.14
C TYR A 61 4.48 -11.62 8.44
N GLY A 62 4.47 -10.48 9.13
CA GLY A 62 4.11 -9.18 8.57
C GLY A 62 5.30 -8.44 7.97
N SER A 63 5.02 -7.27 7.39
CA SER A 63 6.00 -6.43 6.67
C SER A 63 7.34 -6.19 7.38
N ARG A 64 7.35 -6.12 8.72
CA ARG A 64 8.60 -5.95 9.50
C ARG A 64 9.49 -7.19 9.43
N ARG A 65 8.94 -8.37 9.76
CA ARG A 65 9.68 -9.63 9.76
C ARG A 65 10.05 -10.06 8.34
N MET A 66 9.14 -9.84 7.38
CA MET A 66 9.38 -10.13 5.97
C MET A 66 10.52 -9.27 5.40
N SER A 67 10.61 -7.99 5.77
CA SER A 67 11.75 -7.15 5.39
C SER A 67 13.08 -7.65 5.98
N ALA A 68 13.09 -8.08 7.24
CA ALA A 68 14.28 -8.66 7.86
C ALA A 68 14.69 -9.99 7.19
N TYR A 69 13.74 -10.84 6.84
CA TYR A 69 13.96 -12.08 6.09
C TYR A 69 14.62 -11.80 4.73
N LEU A 70 14.06 -10.88 3.95
CA LEU A 70 14.61 -10.51 2.65
C LEU A 70 16.01 -9.90 2.77
N ASN A 71 16.25 -9.06 3.78
CA ASN A 71 17.59 -8.52 4.05
C ASN A 71 18.60 -9.62 4.41
N ARG A 72 18.21 -10.67 5.15
CA ARG A 72 19.07 -11.83 5.45
C ARG A 72 19.42 -12.65 4.20
N LEU A 73 18.52 -12.67 3.21
CA LEU A 73 18.78 -13.27 1.90
C LEU A 73 19.65 -12.39 0.97
N GLY A 74 20.10 -11.21 1.44
CA GLY A 74 20.93 -10.28 0.67
C GLY A 74 20.14 -9.24 -0.13
N HIS A 75 18.81 -9.24 -0.07
CA HIS A 75 17.99 -8.23 -0.71
C HIS A 75 17.84 -7.01 0.19
N VAL A 76 18.54 -5.90 -0.11
CA VAL A 76 18.38 -4.64 0.62
C VAL A 76 17.04 -3.99 0.25
N VAL A 77 16.00 -4.28 1.01
CA VAL A 77 14.64 -3.76 0.78
C VAL A 77 14.06 -3.05 1.98
N SER A 78 13.49 -1.87 1.72
CA SER A 78 12.79 -1.09 2.75
C SER A 78 11.44 -1.71 3.12
N ARG A 79 11.07 -1.58 4.39
CA ARG A 79 9.77 -2.03 4.91
C ARG A 79 8.58 -1.49 4.10
N LYS A 80 8.62 -0.23 3.68
CA LYS A 80 7.55 0.40 2.86
C LYS A 80 7.36 -0.31 1.53
N ARG A 81 8.46 -0.76 0.91
CA ARG A 81 8.42 -1.52 -0.35
C ARG A 81 7.80 -2.90 -0.14
N VAL A 82 8.21 -3.63 0.89
CA VAL A 82 7.65 -4.94 1.24
C VAL A 82 6.15 -4.80 1.55
N GLN A 83 5.75 -3.79 2.31
CA GLN A 83 4.33 -3.52 2.61
C GLN A 83 3.50 -3.26 1.34
N ARG A 84 4.04 -2.50 0.37
CA ARG A 84 3.38 -2.27 -0.92
C ARG A 84 3.20 -3.58 -1.70
N LEU A 85 4.24 -4.43 -1.74
CA LEU A 85 4.19 -5.72 -2.45
C LEU A 85 3.19 -6.67 -1.80
N MET A 86 3.22 -6.82 -0.47
CA MET A 86 2.25 -7.64 0.27
C MET A 86 0.81 -7.19 0.03
N ARG A 87 0.55 -5.86 0.07
CA ARG A 87 -0.78 -5.31 -0.26
C ARG A 87 -1.19 -5.59 -1.69
N GLY A 88 -0.27 -5.48 -2.65
CA GLY A 88 -0.52 -5.80 -4.05
C GLY A 88 -0.84 -7.28 -4.28
N MET A 89 -0.29 -8.16 -3.45
CA MET A 89 -0.57 -9.61 -3.47
C MET A 89 -1.79 -10.01 -2.65
N GLY A 90 -2.41 -9.09 -1.89
CA GLY A 90 -3.48 -9.43 -0.94
C GLY A 90 -3.01 -10.20 0.30
N LEU A 91 -1.70 -10.29 0.54
CA LEU A 91 -1.14 -10.97 1.71
C LEU A 91 -1.28 -10.09 2.95
N GLN A 92 -2.07 -10.56 3.91
CA GLN A 92 -2.21 -9.94 5.22
C GLN A 92 -1.67 -10.91 6.28
N ALA A 93 -0.73 -10.44 7.08
CA ALA A 93 -0.24 -11.23 8.21
C ALA A 93 -1.38 -11.47 9.20
N ILE A 94 -1.61 -12.74 9.50
CA ILE A 94 -2.63 -13.17 10.44
C ILE A 94 -2.00 -13.05 11.82
N TYR A 95 -2.38 -12.00 12.54
CA TYR A 95 -2.05 -11.84 13.95
C TYR A 95 -3.32 -12.02 14.78
N PRO A 96 -3.26 -12.76 15.90
CA PRO A 96 -4.24 -12.59 16.96
C PRO A 96 -4.26 -11.10 17.31
N LYS A 97 -5.43 -10.46 17.18
CA LYS A 97 -5.58 -9.07 17.65
C LYS A 97 -5.18 -9.05 19.12
N PRO A 98 -4.27 -8.16 19.56
CA PRO A 98 -4.01 -8.04 20.98
C PRO A 98 -5.34 -7.66 21.65
N CYS A 99 -5.82 -8.50 22.56
CA CYS A 99 -7.00 -8.22 23.37
C CYS A 99 -6.63 -7.18 24.43
N THR A 100 -6.30 -5.95 24.01
CA THR A 100 -5.98 -4.83 24.90
C THR A 100 -7.17 -4.43 25.79
N SER A 101 -8.38 -4.90 25.47
CA SER A 101 -9.59 -4.73 26.26
C SER A 101 -9.83 -5.83 27.29
N ARG A 102 -9.05 -6.92 27.31
CA ARG A 102 -9.13 -7.92 28.38
C ARG A 102 -8.24 -7.46 29.52
N LEU A 103 -8.86 -6.80 30.50
CA LEU A 103 -8.30 -6.61 31.83
C LEU A 103 -7.83 -7.98 32.34
N GLY A 104 -6.55 -8.11 32.68
CA GLY A 104 -6.10 -9.26 33.45
C GLY A 104 -6.90 -9.33 34.74
N THR A 105 -7.49 -10.48 35.05
CA THR A 105 -8.17 -10.72 36.32
C THR A 105 -7.17 -10.49 37.46
N GLY A 106 -7.33 -9.40 38.21
CA GLY A 106 -6.51 -9.11 39.40
C GLY A 106 -6.04 -7.66 39.58
N HIS A 107 -6.27 -6.75 38.63
CA HIS A 107 -5.88 -5.35 38.82
C HIS A 107 -6.97 -4.54 39.55
N ARG A 108 -6.62 -3.98 40.71
CA ARG A 108 -7.46 -3.08 41.52
C ARG A 108 -7.66 -1.76 40.75
N ILE A 109 -8.91 -1.41 40.49
CA ILE A 109 -9.28 -0.12 39.89
C ILE A 109 -9.00 0.96 40.93
N TYR A 110 -8.12 1.92 40.61
CA TYR A 110 -7.88 3.10 41.45
C TYR A 110 -8.90 4.20 41.08
N PRO A 111 -9.71 4.70 42.03
CA PRO A 111 -10.82 5.61 41.75
C PRO A 111 -10.46 6.98 41.16
N ASP A 112 -9.18 7.38 41.18
CA ASP A 112 -8.82 8.80 41.03
C ASP A 112 -8.27 9.19 39.64
N LEU A 113 -8.29 8.29 38.66
CA LEU A 113 -7.88 8.61 37.29
C LEU A 113 -9.12 8.86 36.42
N LYS A 114 -9.54 10.13 36.31
CA LYS A 114 -10.55 10.54 35.33
C LYS A 114 -9.99 10.40 33.91
N PRO A 115 -10.77 9.89 32.94
CA PRO A 115 -10.35 9.84 31.54
C PRO A 115 -10.15 11.26 31.01
N LEU A 116 -9.06 11.47 30.25
CA LEU A 116 -8.68 12.73 29.61
C LEU A 116 -9.57 13.05 28.39
N ASN A 117 -10.88 13.09 28.59
CA ASN A 117 -11.81 13.64 27.61
C ASN A 117 -12.47 14.86 28.24
N GLU A 118 -12.52 15.96 27.48
CA GLU A 118 -13.17 17.25 27.81
C GLU A 118 -12.26 18.32 28.44
N ILE A 119 -11.36 18.88 27.62
CA ILE A 119 -11.03 20.32 27.72
C ILE A 119 -11.12 20.92 26.31
N THR A 120 -12.30 21.43 25.95
CA THR A 120 -12.46 22.50 24.94
C THR A 120 -13.71 23.32 25.25
N SER A 121 -13.53 24.47 25.89
CA SER A 121 -14.31 25.72 25.79
C SER A 121 -13.66 26.76 26.69
#